data_AF-A0A512JD21-F1
#
_entry.id   AF-A0A512JD21-F1
#
_cell.length_a   1.000
_cell.length_b   1.000
_cell.length_c   1.000
_cell.angle_alpha   90.00
_cell.angle_beta   90.00
_cell.angle_gamma   90.00
#
_symmetry.space_group_name_H-M   'P 1'
#
loop_
_entity.id
_entity.type
_entity.pdbx_description
1 polymer ?
#
loop_
_entity_poly.entity_id
_entity_poly.type
_entity_poly.pdbx_seq_one_letter_code
_entity_poly.pdbx_strand_id
1 'polypeptide(L)'
;MWLIGRLAPDFRTIADFQGDNGPAIQADCCQFVVLCRQLGLLAGGVVALDGSRFKAVNTRDRNFTPAAVRRRIAQVEASIARYFAALDTADRQEDEVAHVRKVRIAERLDALRTRMRELQAMKTLVEAAPDRQISLTDPDARATATRGKGTGMVGYNV
;
A
#
# COMPACT_ATOMS: atom_id res chain seq x y z
N MET A 1 -27.91 -10.64 24.78
CA MET A 1 -28.84 -9.61 24.27
C MET A 1 -30.16 -9.63 25.04
N TRP A 2 -30.21 -9.05 26.25
CA TRP A 2 -31.49 -8.90 26.98
C TRP A 2 -32.14 -7.53 26.69
N LEU A 3 -31.31 -6.49 26.56
CA LEU A 3 -31.75 -5.11 26.35
C LEU A 3 -32.46 -4.85 25.01
N ILE A 4 -32.27 -5.71 24.01
CA ILE A 4 -32.94 -5.61 22.69
C ILE A 4 -34.01 -6.71 22.49
N GLY A 5 -34.56 -7.26 23.57
CA GLY A 5 -35.65 -8.24 23.48
C GLY A 5 -35.29 -9.56 22.80
N ARG A 6 -34.02 -10.01 22.92
CA ARG A 6 -33.47 -11.22 22.25
C ARG A 6 -33.43 -11.16 20.72
N LEU A 7 -33.55 -9.98 20.12
CA LEU A 7 -33.23 -9.80 18.69
C LEU A 7 -31.79 -10.26 18.43
N ALA A 8 -31.57 -10.96 17.31
CA ALA A 8 -30.25 -11.41 16.86
C ALA A 8 -30.01 -10.93 15.42
N PRO A 9 -29.83 -9.61 15.21
CA PRO A 9 -29.57 -9.05 13.89
C PRO A 9 -28.26 -9.60 13.32
N ASP A 10 -28.24 -9.83 12.01
CA ASP A 10 -27.04 -10.25 11.31
C ASP A 10 -26.03 -9.09 11.15
N PHE A 11 -24.83 -9.41 10.65
CA PHE A 11 -23.77 -8.42 10.51
C PHE A 11 -24.16 -7.25 9.59
N ARG A 12 -25.01 -7.50 8.59
CA ARG A 12 -25.44 -6.49 7.62
C ARG A 12 -26.43 -5.53 8.25
N THR A 13 -27.42 -6.06 8.95
CA THR A 13 -28.42 -5.26 9.68
C THR A 13 -27.76 -4.34 10.70
N ILE A 14 -26.73 -4.83 11.42
CA ILE A 14 -25.96 -4.02 12.36
C ILE A 14 -25.16 -2.93 11.63
N ALA A 15 -24.49 -3.27 10.52
CA ALA A 15 -23.70 -2.32 9.75
C ALA A 15 -24.57 -1.20 9.13
N ASP A 16 -25.72 -1.55 8.55
CA ASP A 16 -26.66 -0.59 7.97
C ASP A 16 -27.19 0.35 9.05
N PHE A 17 -27.62 -0.19 10.21
CA PHE A 17 -28.05 0.63 11.34
C PHE A 17 -26.97 1.60 11.83
N GLN A 18 -25.72 1.13 11.94
CA GLN A 18 -24.59 1.97 12.34
C GLN A 18 -24.30 3.06 11.30
N GLY A 19 -24.39 2.73 10.01
CA GLY A 19 -24.20 3.67 8.91
C GLY A 19 -25.27 4.77 8.92
N ASP A 20 -26.53 4.39 9.05
CA ASP A 20 -27.67 5.31 9.01
C ASP A 20 -27.74 6.22 10.25
N ASN A 21 -27.27 5.75 11.42
CA ASN A 21 -27.43 6.43 12.71
C ASN A 21 -26.12 6.94 13.32
N GLY A 22 -25.02 6.94 12.55
CA GLY A 22 -23.68 7.29 13.04
C GLY A 22 -23.61 8.58 13.88
N PRO A 23 -24.17 9.71 13.42
CA PRO A 23 -24.16 10.97 14.20
C PRO A 23 -24.86 10.88 15.56
N ALA A 24 -25.99 10.15 15.62
CA ALA A 24 -26.75 9.98 16.86
C ALA A 24 -25.99 9.07 17.84
N ILE A 25 -25.44 7.95 17.35
CA ILE A 25 -24.61 7.05 18.14
C ILE A 25 -23.40 7.80 18.72
N GLN A 26 -22.75 8.64 17.91
CA GLN A 26 -21.63 9.46 18.37
C GLN A 26 -22.05 10.44 19.48
N ALA A 27 -23.18 11.14 19.30
CA ALA A 27 -23.69 12.07 20.30
C ALA A 27 -24.02 11.37 21.63
N ASP A 28 -24.67 10.21 21.56
CA ASP A 28 -25.01 9.39 22.73
C ASP A 28 -23.77 8.88 23.45
N CYS A 29 -22.77 8.37 22.70
CA CYS A 29 -21.50 7.96 23.28
C CYS A 29 -20.77 9.14 23.97
N CYS A 30 -20.80 10.33 23.38
CA CYS A 30 -20.24 11.53 24.00
C CYS A 30 -20.92 11.86 25.34
N GLN A 31 -22.25 11.84 25.38
CA GLN A 31 -23.01 12.06 26.63
C GLN A 31 -22.74 10.96 27.67
N PHE A 32 -22.66 9.71 27.23
CA PHE A 32 -22.31 8.58 28.11
C PHE A 32 -20.94 8.75 28.74
N VAL A 33 -19.93 9.22 27.99
CA VAL A 33 -18.60 9.52 28.54
C VAL A 33 -18.65 10.65 29.58
N VAL A 34 -19.44 11.70 29.33
CA VAL A 34 -19.64 12.80 30.31
C VAL A 34 -20.28 12.25 31.59
N LEU A 35 -21.32 11.43 31.48
CA LEU A 35 -21.97 10.78 32.61
C LEU A 35 -20.98 9.92 33.41
N CYS A 36 -20.21 9.07 32.74
CA CYS A 36 -19.21 8.23 33.39
C CYS A 36 -18.13 9.05 34.13
N ARG A 37 -17.77 10.24 33.62
CA ARG A 37 -16.88 11.18 34.32
C ARG A 37 -17.55 11.79 35.56
N GLN A 38 -18.80 12.21 35.45
CA GLN A 38 -19.57 12.76 36.58
C GLN A 38 -19.73 11.73 37.71
N LEU A 39 -19.92 10.46 37.36
CA LEU A 39 -20.01 9.35 38.30
C LEU A 39 -18.66 8.85 38.82
N GLY A 40 -17.54 9.44 38.37
CA GLY A 40 -16.19 9.00 38.77
C GLY A 40 -15.77 7.62 38.22
N LEU A 41 -16.51 7.07 37.24
CA LEU A 41 -16.20 5.78 36.60
C LEU A 41 -15.06 5.89 35.59
N LEU A 42 -14.83 7.10 35.06
CA LEU A 42 -13.70 7.42 34.21
C LEU A 42 -12.84 8.49 34.90
N ALA A 43 -11.62 8.13 35.27
CA ALA A 43 -10.63 9.10 35.73
C ALA A 43 -10.23 10.04 34.56
N GLY A 44 -10.06 11.33 34.85
CA GLY A 44 -9.44 12.25 33.89
C GLY A 44 -7.98 11.87 33.65
N GLY A 45 -7.51 11.95 32.40
CA GLY A 45 -6.13 11.59 32.05
C GLY A 45 -5.90 11.39 30.55
N VAL A 46 -4.74 10.81 30.22
CA VAL A 46 -4.31 10.47 28.85
C VAL A 46 -5.21 9.36 28.29
N VAL A 47 -5.90 9.64 27.19
CA VAL A 47 -6.60 8.63 26.41
C VAL A 47 -5.58 8.03 25.43
N ALA A 48 -5.30 6.74 25.56
CA ALA A 48 -4.54 6.01 24.56
C ALA A 48 -5.47 5.66 23.40
N LEU A 49 -5.25 6.27 22.24
CA LEU A 49 -5.85 5.85 20.98
C LEU A 49 -4.91 4.81 20.36
N ASP A 50 -5.25 3.53 20.48
CA ASP A 50 -4.55 2.48 19.75
C ASP A 50 -5.20 2.34 18.37
N GLY A 51 -4.42 2.65 17.33
CA GLY A 51 -4.89 2.59 15.95
C GLY A 51 -4.99 1.14 15.47
N SER A 52 -6.10 0.82 14.81
CA SER A 52 -6.24 -0.48 14.14
C SER A 52 -5.75 -0.38 12.69
N ARG A 53 -4.99 -1.38 12.25
CA ARG A 53 -4.51 -1.46 10.87
C ARG A 53 -5.29 -2.53 10.12
N PHE A 54 -5.93 -2.13 9.03
CA PHE A 54 -6.66 -3.04 8.15
C PHE A 54 -5.94 -3.16 6.82
N LYS A 55 -5.72 -4.39 6.36
CA LYS A 55 -5.13 -4.65 5.05
C LYS A 55 -6.09 -4.19 3.96
N ALA A 56 -5.59 -3.38 3.03
CA ALA A 56 -6.36 -2.90 1.89
C ALA A 56 -6.23 -3.84 0.68
N VAL A 57 -7.09 -3.64 -0.33
CA VAL A 57 -7.03 -4.39 -1.60
C VAL A 57 -6.03 -3.71 -2.54
N ASN A 58 -4.79 -3.53 -2.08
CA ASN A 58 -3.69 -3.04 -2.91
C ASN A 58 -2.42 -3.81 -2.59
N THR A 59 -1.81 -4.41 -3.61
CA THR A 59 -0.53 -5.09 -3.43
C THR A 59 0.57 -4.06 -3.25
N ARG A 60 1.63 -4.43 -2.54
CA ARG A 60 2.82 -3.58 -2.39
C ARG A 60 3.42 -3.16 -3.73
N ASP A 61 3.27 -3.99 -4.76
CA ASP A 61 3.79 -3.69 -6.08
C ASP A 61 3.01 -2.58 -6.80
N ARG A 62 1.73 -2.46 -6.47
CA ARG A 62 0.82 -1.41 -6.95
C ARG A 62 0.79 -0.19 -6.01
N ASN A 63 1.74 -0.12 -5.09
CA ASN A 63 1.95 1.02 -4.22
C ASN A 63 3.32 1.66 -4.45
N PHE A 64 3.33 2.95 -4.76
CA PHE A 64 4.52 3.68 -5.14
C PHE A 64 4.82 4.77 -4.11
N THR A 65 6.00 4.67 -3.51
CA THR A 65 6.61 5.69 -2.65
C THR A 65 7.96 6.09 -3.26
N PRO A 66 8.58 7.22 -2.87
CA PRO A 66 9.85 7.65 -3.44
C PRO A 66 10.94 6.58 -3.27
N ALA A 67 10.95 5.91 -2.12
CA ALA A 67 11.88 4.80 -1.87
C ALA A 67 11.60 3.57 -2.74
N ALA A 68 10.33 3.21 -2.94
CA ALA A 68 9.95 2.10 -3.80
C ALA A 68 10.33 2.36 -5.26
N VAL A 69 10.06 3.56 -5.77
CA VAL A 69 10.41 3.97 -7.14
C VAL A 69 11.92 3.95 -7.33
N ARG A 70 12.70 4.59 -6.44
CA ARG A 70 14.17 4.57 -6.51
C ARG A 70 14.74 3.17 -6.54
N ARG A 71 14.23 2.27 -5.68
CA ARG A 71 14.67 0.87 -5.64
C ARG A 71 14.40 0.14 -6.95
N ARG A 72 13.22 0.35 -7.55
CA ARG A 72 12.85 -0.28 -8.83
C ARG A 72 13.71 0.25 -9.99
N ILE A 73 13.98 1.56 -10.02
CA ILE A 73 14.89 2.17 -11.01
C ILE A 73 16.27 1.51 -10.92
N ALA A 74 16.86 1.44 -9.72
CA ALA A 74 18.17 0.80 -9.53
C ALA A 74 18.19 -0.69 -9.95
N GLN A 75 17.09 -1.42 -9.72
CA GLN A 75 16.98 -2.81 -10.18
C GLN A 75 16.92 -2.94 -11.71
N VAL A 76 16.24 -2.01 -12.39
CA VAL A 76 16.19 -1.96 -13.86
C VAL A 76 17.57 -1.58 -14.42
N GLU A 77 18.25 -0.59 -13.85
CA GLU A 77 19.62 -0.20 -14.24
C GLU A 77 20.60 -1.38 -14.11
N ALA A 78 20.58 -2.07 -12.96
CA ALA A 78 21.41 -3.27 -12.75
C ALA A 78 21.08 -4.39 -13.76
N SER A 79 19.81 -4.55 -14.11
CA SER A 79 19.39 -5.55 -15.10
C SER A 79 19.85 -5.18 -16.51
N ILE A 80 19.80 -3.90 -16.88
CA ILE A 80 20.31 -3.39 -18.16
C ILE A 80 21.83 -3.61 -18.24
N ALA A 81 22.58 -3.22 -17.21
CA ALA A 81 24.02 -3.41 -17.14
C ALA A 81 24.42 -4.88 -17.30
N ARG A 82 23.70 -5.80 -16.64
CA ARG A 82 23.89 -7.24 -16.79
C ARG A 82 23.65 -7.73 -18.23
N TYR A 83 22.64 -7.20 -18.91
CA TYR A 83 22.36 -7.59 -20.29
C TYR A 83 23.38 -7.04 -21.29
N PHE A 84 23.93 -5.84 -21.06
CA PHE A 84 25.06 -5.34 -21.85
C PHE A 84 26.29 -6.24 -21.72
N ALA A 85 26.68 -6.61 -20.50
CA ALA A 85 27.79 -7.55 -20.30
C ALA A 85 27.55 -8.92 -20.97
N ALA A 86 26.30 -9.36 -21.06
CA ALA A 86 25.93 -10.57 -21.78
C ALA A 86 26.05 -10.42 -23.31
N LEU A 87 25.75 -9.24 -23.87
CA LEU A 87 26.00 -8.94 -25.29
C LEU A 87 27.49 -8.92 -25.59
N ASP A 88 28.31 -8.24 -24.79
CA ASP A 88 29.77 -8.20 -24.97
C ASP A 88 30.40 -9.60 -24.93
N THR A 89 29.81 -10.52 -24.17
CA THR A 89 30.24 -11.92 -24.12
C THR A 89 29.79 -12.71 -25.35
N ALA A 90 28.57 -12.46 -25.83
CA ALA A 90 28.07 -13.06 -27.07
C ALA A 90 28.76 -12.52 -28.32
N ASP A 91 29.26 -11.29 -28.33
CA ASP A 91 30.05 -10.73 -29.44
C ASP A 91 31.42 -11.40 -29.57
N ARG A 92 31.96 -11.93 -28.48
CA ARG A 92 33.20 -12.73 -28.49
C ARG A 92 33.01 -14.18 -28.94
N GLN A 93 31.77 -14.60 -29.22
CA GLN A 93 31.42 -15.96 -29.64
C GLN A 93 30.72 -15.88 -31.02
N GLU A 94 31.33 -16.40 -32.08
CA GLU A 94 30.80 -16.34 -33.47
C GLU A 94 30.01 -17.59 -33.87
N ASP A 95 29.19 -18.15 -32.97
CA ASP A 95 28.35 -19.32 -33.26
C ASP A 95 26.87 -18.94 -33.42
N GLU A 96 26.09 -19.74 -34.16
CA GLU A 96 24.65 -19.48 -34.38
C GLU A 96 23.85 -19.32 -33.06
N VAL A 97 24.26 -20.05 -32.02
CA VAL A 97 23.66 -19.95 -30.68
C VAL A 97 23.85 -18.54 -30.08
N ALA A 98 24.97 -17.86 -30.39
CA ALA A 98 25.22 -16.49 -29.96
C ALA A 98 24.28 -15.51 -30.68
N HIS A 99 23.98 -15.72 -31.95
CA HIS A 99 23.04 -14.88 -32.71
C HIS A 99 21.62 -14.90 -32.10
N VAL A 100 21.07 -16.10 -31.83
CA VAL A 100 19.76 -16.26 -31.19
C VAL A 100 19.72 -15.61 -29.79
N ARG A 101 20.82 -15.70 -29.03
CA ARG A 101 20.94 -15.03 -27.72
C ARG A 101 20.92 -13.51 -27.84
N LYS A 102 21.62 -12.93 -28.82
CA LYS A 102 21.63 -11.47 -29.05
C LYS A 102 20.23 -10.92 -29.32
N VAL A 103 19.44 -11.57 -30.17
CA VAL A 103 18.06 -11.17 -30.47
C VAL A 103 17.20 -11.15 -29.19
N ARG A 104 17.22 -12.24 -28.40
CA ARG A 104 16.47 -12.32 -27.14
C ARG A 104 16.92 -11.29 -26.10
N ILE A 105 18.22 -10.96 -26.07
CA ILE A 105 18.74 -9.95 -25.15
C ILE A 105 18.29 -8.54 -25.58
N ALA A 106 18.26 -8.25 -26.89
CA ALA A 106 17.78 -6.98 -27.42
C ALA A 106 16.30 -6.74 -27.06
N GLU A 107 15.43 -7.74 -27.27
CA GLU A 107 14.02 -7.67 -26.87
C GLU A 107 13.85 -7.36 -25.37
N ARG A 108 14.65 -8.02 -24.52
CA ARG A 108 14.64 -7.78 -23.07
C ARG A 108 15.13 -6.39 -22.69
N LEU A 109 16.14 -5.87 -23.38
CA LEU A 109 16.63 -4.51 -23.18
C LEU A 109 15.56 -3.46 -23.53
N ASP A 110 14.82 -3.66 -24.63
CA ASP A 110 13.75 -2.73 -25.01
C ASP A 110 12.56 -2.75 -24.04
N ALA A 111 12.20 -3.94 -23.53
CA ALA A 111 11.23 -4.06 -22.45
C ALA A 111 11.69 -3.31 -21.18
N LEU A 112 12.96 -3.45 -20.81
CA LEU A 112 13.54 -2.74 -19.65
C LEU A 112 13.61 -1.22 -19.84
N ARG A 113 13.93 -0.74 -21.05
CA ARG A 113 13.92 0.70 -21.38
C ARG A 113 12.51 1.28 -21.29
N THR A 114 11.51 0.54 -21.77
CA THR A 114 10.10 0.93 -21.63
C THR A 114 9.70 1.00 -20.17
N ARG A 115 10.06 -0.02 -19.38
CA ARG A 115 9.81 -0.03 -17.95
C ARG A 115 10.52 1.11 -17.20
N MET A 116 11.73 1.49 -17.61
CA MET A 116 12.45 2.64 -17.05
C MET A 116 11.69 3.94 -17.27
N ARG A 117 11.19 4.18 -18.49
CA ARG A 117 10.38 5.37 -18.81
C ARG A 117 9.12 5.44 -17.96
N GLU A 118 8.41 4.32 -17.79
CA GLU A 118 7.24 4.24 -16.90
C GLU A 118 7.59 4.58 -15.45
N LEU A 119 8.71 4.08 -14.94
CA LEU A 119 9.16 4.35 -13.57
C LEU A 119 9.59 5.81 -13.38
N GLN A 120 10.21 6.42 -14.39
CA GLN A 120 10.55 7.84 -14.37
C GLN A 120 9.30 8.73 -14.38
N ALA A 121 8.30 8.39 -15.20
CA ALA A 121 7.01 9.08 -15.18
C ALA A 121 6.28 8.88 -13.84
N MET A 122 6.31 7.67 -13.28
CA MET A 122 5.73 7.42 -11.96
C MET A 122 6.47 8.19 -10.86
N LYS A 123 7.79 8.39 -10.98
CA LYS A 123 8.57 9.19 -10.04
C LYS A 123 8.05 10.62 -9.97
N THR A 124 7.82 11.26 -11.11
CA THR A 124 7.31 12.65 -11.15
C THR A 124 5.90 12.74 -10.58
N LEU A 125 5.03 11.77 -10.89
CA LEU A 125 3.69 11.70 -10.31
C LEU A 125 3.73 11.54 -8.79
N VAL A 126 4.57 10.65 -8.27
CA VAL A 126 4.74 10.42 -6.83
C VAL A 126 5.31 11.67 -6.14
N GLU A 127 6.22 12.40 -6.78
CA GLU A 127 6.77 13.65 -6.21
C GLU A 127 5.74 14.78 -6.16
N ALA A 128 4.79 14.80 -7.09
CA ALA A 128 3.69 15.77 -7.15
C ALA A 128 2.52 15.43 -6.21
N ALA A 129 2.38 14.16 -5.80
CA ALA A 129 1.31 13.74 -4.90
C ALA A 129 1.46 14.37 -3.49
N PRO A 130 0.37 14.83 -2.84
CA PRO A 130 0.44 15.54 -1.55
C PRO A 130 1.15 14.78 -0.43
N ASP A 131 0.91 13.48 -0.34
CA ASP A 131 1.52 12.57 0.64
C ASP A 131 2.75 11.83 0.10
N ARG A 132 3.18 12.21 -1.11
CA ARG A 132 4.25 11.56 -1.87
C ARG A 132 4.05 10.06 -2.02
N GLN A 133 2.82 9.62 -2.24
CA GLN A 133 2.50 8.22 -2.42
C GLN A 133 1.36 8.03 -3.43
N ILE A 134 1.41 6.94 -4.20
CA ILE A 134 0.34 6.58 -5.14
C ILE A 134 0.01 5.09 -5.00
N SER A 135 -1.27 4.79 -4.78
CA SER A 135 -1.83 3.44 -4.81
C SER A 135 -2.68 3.26 -6.07
N LEU A 136 -2.39 2.24 -6.88
CA LEU A 136 -3.07 2.05 -8.18
C LEU A 136 -4.37 1.27 -8.12
N THR A 137 -4.57 0.41 -7.11
CA THR A 137 -5.79 -0.41 -7.01
C THR A 137 -6.81 0.21 -6.06
N ASP A 138 -6.31 0.84 -5.00
CA ASP A 138 -7.10 1.37 -3.89
C ASP A 138 -6.51 2.73 -3.51
N PRO A 139 -7.03 3.84 -4.05
CA PRO A 139 -6.43 5.17 -3.93
C PRO A 139 -6.25 5.66 -2.50
N ASP A 140 -7.02 5.13 -1.54
CA ASP A 140 -7.00 5.50 -0.13
C ASP A 140 -6.04 4.64 0.70
N ALA A 141 -5.61 3.50 0.17
CA ALA A 141 -4.67 2.63 0.85
C ALA A 141 -3.28 3.29 0.97
N ARG A 142 -2.63 3.14 2.14
CA ARG A 142 -1.31 3.71 2.42
C ARG A 142 -0.32 2.65 2.88
N ALA A 143 0.96 2.94 2.68
CA ALA A 143 2.04 2.03 3.04
C ALA A 143 2.36 2.28 4.50
N THR A 144 2.10 1.31 5.35
CA THR A 144 2.33 1.44 6.77
C THR A 144 3.69 0.86 7.14
N ALA A 145 4.45 1.62 7.92
CA ALA A 145 5.72 1.16 8.45
C ALA A 145 5.47 -0.04 9.39
N THR A 146 6.21 -1.12 9.17
CA THR A 146 6.26 -2.27 10.08
C THR A 146 7.71 -2.49 10.52
N ARG A 147 7.90 -3.06 11.72
CA ARG A 147 9.23 -3.21 12.33
C ARG A 147 10.17 -4.15 11.54
N GLY A 148 9.66 -4.95 10.61
CA GLY A 148 10.45 -5.86 9.78
C GLY A 148 10.85 -5.28 8.41
N LYS A 149 12.11 -5.48 8.01
CA LYS A 149 12.52 -5.22 6.62
C LYS A 149 11.69 -6.10 5.68
N GLY A 150 10.90 -5.47 4.82
CA GLY A 150 10.11 -6.18 3.82
C GLY A 150 8.70 -6.59 4.26
N THR A 151 8.32 -6.39 5.52
CA THR A 151 6.98 -6.70 6.05
C THR A 151 5.98 -5.55 5.89
N GLY A 152 6.32 -4.53 5.10
CA GLY A 152 5.48 -3.34 4.91
C GLY A 152 4.12 -3.74 4.35
N MET A 153 3.06 -3.41 5.07
CA MET A 153 1.68 -3.64 4.67
C MET A 153 1.15 -2.39 3.95
N VAL A 154 0.24 -2.59 3.00
CA VAL A 154 -0.54 -1.50 2.40
C VAL A 154 -1.97 -1.64 2.93
N GLY A 155 -2.48 -0.60 3.56
CA GLY A 155 -3.68 -0.67 4.37
C GLY A 155 -4.19 0.68 4.85
N TYR A 156 -5.21 0.63 5.70
CA TYR A 156 -5.79 1.77 6.38
C TYR A 156 -5.34 1.79 7.84
N ASN A 157 -5.16 2.99 8.37
CA ASN A 157 -5.01 3.21 9.81
C ASN A 157 -6.29 3.91 10.28
N VAL A 158 -6.96 3.31 11.26
CA VAL A 158 -8.25 3.78 11.79
C VAL A 158 -8.09 4.02 13.28
#